data_AF-A0A8C5WP92-F1
#
_entry.id   AF-A0A8C5WP92-F1
#
_cell.length_a   1.000
_cell.length_b   1.000
_cell.length_c   1.000
_cell.angle_alpha   90.00
_cell.angle_beta   90.00
_cell.angle_gamma   90.00
#
_symmetry.space_group_name_H-M   'P 1'
#
loop_
_entity.id
_entity.type
_entity.pdbx_description
1 polymer ?
#
loop_
_entity_poly.entity_id
_entity_poly.type
_entity_poly.pdbx_seq_one_letter_code
_entity_poly.pdbx_strand_id
1 'polypeptide(L)'
;TQAEERTFISVSEQQAALVQNKLTKPYPGSLRLLLAHTANTLFISKQPSTLSHTDRLASRPLLLYASPWTSPVWMKTNGAMTGRGTLKGQPGDRYHKTWANYFIRFLDEYAKYNLTFWAITAGNEPTAGDIIFYPFQCLGFSPEHQRDFIAEDLGPALANSSYKGIELIILDDQRVMLPYWAEVVLKDPKAAQYINGIGIHWYLDFLAPIDLTLSITHHLFPNYYLISTEASTGSYFWEPRVVLGGWDRGSKYSHSILTNLNDYVTGWTDWNLVLDMEGGPNWSKNYVDSPVIVDKEKDVFYKQPMFYHMAHFSKFLPEGTQRVEIQKSSSCSLEFSAFLRPDGSAAVVVLNRSPNDIAFGISDPGVGYIETIATADSIQTYLWQRPLEERASSHWN
;
A
#
# COMPACT_ATOMS: atom_id res chain seq x y z
N THR A 1 19.93 -6.35 -19.87
CA THR A 1 18.47 -6.54 -19.74
C THR A 1 17.95 -5.35 -18.98
N GLN A 2 17.37 -4.37 -19.68
CA GLN A 2 16.82 -3.16 -19.04
C GLN A 2 15.60 -3.59 -18.23
N ALA A 3 15.72 -3.58 -16.91
CA ALA A 3 14.56 -3.60 -16.03
C ALA A 3 13.91 -2.22 -16.17
N GLU A 4 12.67 -2.18 -16.67
CA GLU A 4 11.88 -0.95 -16.71
C GLU A 4 11.50 -0.59 -15.27
N GLU A 5 11.95 0.56 -14.78
CA GLU A 5 11.70 1.06 -13.41
C GLU A 5 10.23 1.50 -13.25
N ARG A 6 9.49 1.02 -12.23
CA ARG A 6 8.07 1.38 -12.04
C ARG A 6 7.75 2.09 -10.72
N THR A 7 6.52 2.59 -10.53
CA THR A 7 6.07 3.34 -9.32
C THR A 7 4.64 2.97 -8.89
N PHE A 8 4.39 2.75 -7.60
CA PHE A 8 3.08 2.30 -7.09
C PHE A 8 1.99 3.39 -7.06
N ILE A 9 0.76 3.01 -7.41
CA ILE A 9 -0.46 3.80 -7.17
C ILE A 9 -1.57 2.87 -6.63
N SER A 10 -2.13 3.24 -5.49
CA SER A 10 -3.32 2.61 -4.91
C SER A 10 -4.59 3.12 -5.59
N VAL A 11 -5.52 2.21 -5.92
CA VAL A 11 -6.87 2.53 -6.37
C VAL A 11 -7.87 2.01 -5.33
N SER A 12 -8.50 2.94 -4.63
CA SER A 12 -9.51 2.67 -3.62
C SER A 12 -10.93 2.81 -4.17
N GLU A 13 -11.69 1.72 -4.20
CA GLU A 13 -13.11 1.78 -4.61
C GLU A 13 -13.99 2.13 -3.40
N GLN A 14 -14.13 3.43 -3.09
CA GLN A 14 -14.97 3.90 -1.97
C GLN A 14 -16.45 4.17 -2.32
N GLN A 15 -16.92 3.95 -3.55
CA GLN A 15 -18.22 4.53 -3.97
C GLN A 15 -19.29 3.53 -4.37
N ALA A 16 -19.83 2.78 -3.42
CA ALA A 16 -21.04 1.98 -3.63
C ALA A 16 -22.37 2.72 -3.31
N ALA A 17 -22.31 3.97 -2.84
CA ALA A 17 -23.45 4.65 -2.20
C ALA A 17 -24.54 5.20 -3.16
N LEU A 18 -24.27 5.43 -4.44
CA LEU A 18 -25.17 6.23 -5.31
C LEU A 18 -26.20 5.44 -6.14
N VAL A 19 -26.21 4.10 -6.12
CA VAL A 19 -26.96 3.30 -7.12
C VAL A 19 -28.09 2.46 -6.51
N GLN A 20 -28.15 2.27 -5.19
CA GLN A 20 -28.98 1.20 -4.61
C GLN A 20 -30.47 1.51 -4.40
N ASN A 21 -30.95 2.71 -4.69
CA ASN A 21 -32.35 3.09 -4.44
C ASN A 21 -33.40 2.43 -5.38
N LYS A 22 -33.06 1.39 -6.17
CA LYS A 22 -34.00 0.78 -7.14
C LYS A 22 -34.09 -0.75 -7.21
N LEU A 23 -33.41 -1.54 -6.36
CA LEU A 23 -33.37 -3.00 -6.55
C LEU A 23 -33.83 -3.77 -5.30
N THR A 24 -35.15 -3.93 -5.14
CA THR A 24 -35.75 -4.89 -4.20
C THR A 24 -36.15 -6.18 -4.94
N LYS A 25 -35.50 -7.29 -4.57
CA LYS A 25 -35.74 -8.74 -4.90
C LYS A 25 -34.94 -9.35 -6.07
N PRO A 26 -34.19 -10.46 -5.85
CA PRO A 26 -33.51 -11.19 -6.92
C PRO A 26 -34.32 -12.41 -7.42
N TYR A 27 -34.32 -12.61 -8.74
CA TYR A 27 -34.66 -13.87 -9.41
C TYR A 27 -33.37 -14.49 -10.00
N PRO A 28 -33.29 -15.80 -10.26
CA PRO A 28 -32.04 -16.50 -10.61
C PRO A 28 -31.30 -15.96 -11.86
N GLY A 29 -31.99 -15.28 -12.77
CA GLY A 29 -31.38 -14.60 -13.93
C GLY A 29 -30.85 -13.19 -13.67
N SER A 30 -31.05 -12.61 -12.48
CA SER A 30 -30.75 -11.20 -12.19
C SER A 30 -29.32 -10.95 -11.69
N LEU A 31 -28.51 -11.97 -11.39
CA LEU A 31 -27.15 -11.77 -10.86
C LEU A 31 -26.20 -11.16 -11.91
N ARG A 32 -26.27 -11.65 -13.16
CA ARG A 32 -25.51 -11.08 -14.31
C ARG A 32 -25.94 -9.65 -14.64
N LEU A 33 -27.24 -9.36 -14.52
CA LEU A 33 -27.81 -8.02 -14.76
C LEU A 33 -27.50 -7.05 -13.62
N LEU A 34 -27.45 -7.51 -12.37
CA LEU A 34 -27.06 -6.68 -11.22
C LEU A 34 -25.60 -6.24 -11.35
N LEU A 35 -24.69 -7.18 -11.64
CA LEU A 35 -23.26 -6.89 -11.87
C LEU A 35 -23.06 -5.89 -13.01
N ALA A 36 -23.82 -6.04 -14.10
CA ALA A 36 -23.76 -5.12 -15.24
C ALA A 36 -24.26 -3.70 -14.89
N HIS A 37 -25.25 -3.56 -14.01
CA HIS A 37 -25.84 -2.25 -13.67
C HIS A 37 -25.09 -1.54 -12.53
N THR A 38 -24.59 -2.28 -11.53
CA THR A 38 -23.75 -1.69 -10.47
C THR A 38 -22.42 -1.21 -11.02
N ALA A 39 -21.75 -1.97 -11.90
CA ALA A 39 -20.50 -1.53 -12.53
C ALA A 39 -20.71 -0.26 -13.35
N ASN A 40 -21.68 -0.23 -14.27
CA ASN A 40 -21.93 0.93 -15.15
C ASN A 40 -22.26 2.24 -14.42
N THR A 41 -22.73 2.17 -13.17
CA THR A 41 -23.09 3.36 -12.39
C THR A 41 -22.02 3.71 -11.34
N LEU A 42 -21.11 2.78 -11.00
CA LEU A 42 -19.89 3.01 -10.20
C LEU A 42 -18.76 3.69 -11.02
N PHE A 43 -18.83 3.62 -12.35
CA PHE A 43 -18.01 4.38 -13.28
C PHE A 43 -18.33 5.89 -13.20
N ILE A 44 -17.94 6.57 -12.13
CA ILE A 44 -17.74 8.02 -12.20
C ILE A 44 -16.60 8.24 -13.19
N SER A 45 -17.04 8.58 -14.40
CA SER A 45 -16.36 8.79 -15.70
C SER A 45 -15.00 9.53 -15.75
N LYS A 46 -14.32 9.79 -14.62
CA LYS A 46 -13.06 10.52 -14.57
C LYS A 46 -11.85 9.72 -14.03
N GLN A 47 -12.04 8.71 -13.17
CA GLN A 47 -10.89 8.01 -12.57
C GLN A 47 -10.03 7.24 -13.59
N PRO A 48 -10.59 6.41 -14.48
CA PRO A 48 -9.79 5.74 -15.51
C PRO A 48 -9.07 6.74 -16.41
N SER A 49 -9.73 7.84 -16.81
CA SER A 49 -9.11 8.87 -17.65
C SER A 49 -7.98 9.63 -16.95
N THR A 50 -8.11 9.88 -15.64
CA THR A 50 -7.04 10.51 -14.84
C THR A 50 -5.86 9.56 -14.73
N LEU A 51 -6.10 8.28 -14.42
CA LEU A 51 -5.04 7.27 -14.34
C LEU A 51 -4.33 7.09 -15.69
N SER A 52 -5.06 6.97 -16.80
CA SER A 52 -4.47 6.93 -18.14
C SER A 52 -3.71 8.21 -18.49
N HIS A 53 -4.11 9.37 -17.95
CA HIS A 53 -3.35 10.61 -18.14
C HIS A 53 -2.06 10.61 -17.32
N THR A 54 -2.11 10.19 -16.06
CA THR A 54 -0.93 10.04 -15.20
C THR A 54 0.07 9.05 -15.77
N ASP A 55 -0.40 7.90 -16.26
CA ASP A 55 0.45 6.88 -16.88
C ASP A 55 1.20 7.41 -18.11
N ARG A 56 0.55 8.26 -18.93
CA ARG A 56 1.21 8.95 -20.05
C ARG A 56 2.23 10.00 -19.63
N LEU A 57 2.09 10.58 -18.44
CA LEU A 57 3.01 11.61 -17.92
C LEU A 57 4.17 11.02 -17.13
N ALA A 58 4.01 9.81 -16.61
CA ALA A 58 5.01 9.18 -15.77
C ALA A 58 6.26 8.82 -16.59
N SER A 59 7.42 9.22 -16.10
CA SER A 59 8.71 8.84 -16.70
C SER A 59 9.09 7.38 -16.45
N ARG A 60 8.32 6.70 -15.58
CA ARG A 60 8.48 5.33 -15.12
C ARG A 60 7.10 4.66 -15.20
N PRO A 61 6.97 3.44 -15.74
CA PRO A 61 5.68 2.76 -15.75
C PRO A 61 5.04 2.69 -14.35
N LEU A 62 3.71 2.72 -14.25
CA LEU A 62 3.02 2.72 -12.96
C LEU A 62 2.59 1.29 -12.58
N LEU A 63 2.81 0.90 -11.33
CA LEU A 63 2.29 -0.32 -10.72
C LEU A 63 0.98 0.02 -10.01
N LEU A 64 -0.14 -0.30 -10.65
CA LEU A 64 -1.45 -0.12 -10.03
C LEU A 64 -1.77 -1.29 -9.10
N TYR A 65 -2.26 -1.02 -7.90
CA TYR A 65 -2.94 -2.04 -7.10
C TYR A 65 -4.30 -1.56 -6.63
N ALA A 66 -5.22 -2.50 -6.40
CA ALA A 66 -6.59 -2.19 -5.97
C ALA A 66 -6.98 -2.94 -4.70
N SER A 67 -7.71 -2.25 -3.84
CA SER A 67 -8.30 -2.79 -2.62
C SER A 67 -9.80 -2.48 -2.58
N PRO A 68 -10.68 -3.43 -2.23
CA PRO A 68 -12.09 -3.13 -2.01
C PRO A 68 -12.40 -2.88 -0.53
N TRP A 69 -13.24 -1.88 -0.25
CA TRP A 69 -13.68 -1.56 1.12
C TRP A 69 -14.91 -2.37 1.53
N THR A 70 -15.86 -2.55 0.62
CA THR A 70 -17.10 -3.27 0.91
C THR A 70 -17.63 -3.98 -0.33
N SER A 71 -18.24 -5.13 -0.12
CA SER A 71 -19.08 -5.78 -1.11
C SER A 71 -20.46 -5.11 -1.21
N PRO A 72 -21.24 -5.39 -2.27
CA PRO A 72 -22.65 -4.99 -2.34
C PRO A 72 -23.45 -5.46 -1.12
N VAL A 73 -24.24 -4.56 -0.52
CA VAL A 73 -24.95 -4.82 0.76
C VAL A 73 -25.81 -6.09 0.79
N TRP A 74 -26.36 -6.54 -0.35
CA TRP A 74 -27.18 -7.74 -0.41
C TRP A 74 -26.38 -9.02 -0.13
N MET A 75 -25.04 -8.97 -0.30
CA MET A 75 -24.09 -10.03 0.01
C MET A 75 -23.66 -10.03 1.48
N LYS A 76 -23.94 -8.96 2.23
CA LYS A 76 -23.43 -8.76 3.60
C LYS A 76 -24.42 -9.21 4.67
N THR A 77 -23.93 -9.83 5.73
CA THR A 77 -24.76 -10.34 6.85
C THR A 77 -25.61 -9.25 7.50
N ASN A 78 -25.10 -8.01 7.56
CA ASN A 78 -25.79 -6.86 8.13
C ASN A 78 -26.65 -6.07 7.13
N GLY A 79 -26.56 -6.36 5.83
CA GLY A 79 -27.30 -5.62 4.80
C GLY A 79 -26.93 -4.14 4.68
N ALA A 80 -25.75 -3.71 5.14
CA ALA A 80 -25.33 -2.31 5.18
C ALA A 80 -23.89 -2.12 4.67
N MET A 81 -23.56 -0.90 4.23
CA MET A 81 -22.20 -0.55 3.78
C MET A 81 -21.22 -0.45 4.96
N THR A 82 -21.70 0.01 6.12
CA THR A 82 -20.91 0.28 7.32
C THR A 82 -21.31 -0.65 8.47
N GLY A 83 -20.58 -0.58 9.59
CA GLY A 83 -20.79 -1.40 10.77
C GLY A 83 -20.44 -2.88 10.58
N ARG A 84 -20.49 -3.64 11.68
CA ARG A 84 -20.08 -5.05 11.68
C ARG A 84 -20.85 -5.86 10.65
N GLY A 85 -20.14 -6.54 9.75
CA GLY A 85 -20.75 -7.34 8.69
C GLY A 85 -19.72 -8.04 7.81
N THR A 86 -19.94 -9.32 7.58
CA THR A 86 -19.14 -10.20 6.72
C THR A 86 -19.95 -10.63 5.49
N LEU A 87 -19.34 -11.37 4.55
CA LEU A 87 -20.11 -12.04 3.50
C LEU A 87 -21.08 -13.07 4.10
N LYS A 88 -22.28 -13.17 3.53
CA LYS A 88 -23.25 -14.21 3.88
C LYS A 88 -22.72 -15.59 3.47
N GLY A 89 -23.16 -16.60 4.21
CA GLY A 89 -22.88 -17.99 3.90
C GLY A 89 -21.44 -18.37 4.25
N GLN A 90 -20.80 -19.18 3.41
CA GLN A 90 -19.46 -19.74 3.68
C GLN A 90 -18.62 -19.76 2.39
N PRO A 91 -17.28 -19.71 2.49
CA PRO A 91 -16.39 -19.89 1.34
C PRO A 91 -16.74 -21.10 0.48
N GLY A 92 -16.63 -20.96 -0.83
CA GLY A 92 -17.06 -21.93 -1.84
C GLY A 92 -18.54 -21.80 -2.24
N ASP A 93 -19.34 -20.97 -1.55
CA ASP A 93 -20.75 -20.78 -1.85
C ASP A 93 -21.02 -19.71 -2.92
N ARG A 94 -22.30 -19.44 -3.19
CA ARG A 94 -22.71 -18.46 -4.21
C ARG A 94 -22.28 -17.03 -3.88
N TYR A 95 -22.24 -16.63 -2.61
CA TYR A 95 -21.90 -15.26 -2.24
C TYR A 95 -20.41 -15.03 -2.40
N HIS A 96 -19.58 -15.95 -1.94
CA HIS A 96 -18.13 -15.84 -2.04
C HIS A 96 -17.65 -15.97 -3.48
N LYS A 97 -18.19 -16.92 -4.26
CA LYS A 97 -17.95 -16.99 -5.71
C LYS A 97 -18.38 -15.73 -6.44
N THR A 98 -19.50 -15.11 -6.05
CA THR A 98 -19.91 -13.85 -6.67
C THR A 98 -18.95 -12.72 -6.31
N TRP A 99 -18.42 -12.70 -5.08
CA TRP A 99 -17.45 -11.71 -4.65
C TRP A 99 -16.13 -11.87 -5.41
N ALA A 100 -15.61 -13.08 -5.53
CA ALA A 100 -14.43 -13.36 -6.36
C ALA A 100 -14.63 -12.93 -7.82
N ASN A 101 -15.79 -13.21 -8.42
CA ASN A 101 -16.11 -12.75 -9.77
C ASN A 101 -16.24 -11.22 -9.90
N TYR A 102 -16.55 -10.51 -8.81
CA TYR A 102 -16.55 -9.05 -8.79
C TYR A 102 -15.14 -8.49 -9.00
N PHE A 103 -14.11 -9.09 -8.38
CA PHE A 103 -12.71 -8.71 -8.65
C PHE A 103 -12.33 -8.89 -10.12
N ILE A 104 -12.68 -10.04 -10.72
CA ILE A 104 -12.42 -10.29 -12.14
C ILE A 104 -13.12 -9.23 -13.00
N ARG A 105 -14.38 -8.92 -12.68
CA ARG A 105 -15.13 -7.90 -13.41
C ARG A 105 -14.51 -6.51 -13.25
N PHE A 106 -14.04 -6.14 -12.07
CA PHE A 106 -13.32 -4.88 -11.84
C PHE A 106 -12.10 -4.78 -12.77
N LEU A 107 -11.28 -5.84 -12.83
CA LEU A 107 -10.11 -5.90 -13.70
C LEU A 107 -10.50 -5.85 -15.19
N ASP A 108 -11.55 -6.56 -15.61
CA ASP A 108 -12.08 -6.53 -16.98
C ASP A 108 -12.51 -5.11 -17.39
N GLU A 109 -13.15 -4.39 -16.48
CA GLU A 109 -13.67 -3.06 -16.75
C GLU A 109 -12.54 -2.02 -16.86
N TYR A 110 -11.49 -2.11 -16.04
CA TYR A 110 -10.31 -1.24 -16.16
C TYR A 110 -9.45 -1.57 -17.39
N ALA A 111 -9.38 -2.84 -17.79
CA ALA A 111 -8.68 -3.24 -19.00
C ALA A 111 -9.25 -2.59 -20.27
N LYS A 112 -10.55 -2.23 -20.30
CA LYS A 112 -11.17 -1.47 -21.40
C LYS A 112 -10.57 -0.07 -21.59
N TYR A 113 -9.92 0.47 -20.56
CA TYR A 113 -9.22 1.75 -20.58
C TYR A 113 -7.70 1.59 -20.71
N ASN A 114 -7.23 0.39 -21.11
CA ASN A 114 -5.81 0.02 -21.18
C ASN A 114 -5.08 0.18 -19.84
N LEU A 115 -5.78 0.00 -18.72
CA LEU A 115 -5.18 0.00 -17.39
C LEU A 115 -4.99 -1.44 -16.93
N THR A 116 -3.77 -1.76 -16.51
CA THR A 116 -3.40 -3.07 -15.97
C THR A 116 -3.02 -2.93 -14.51
N PHE A 117 -3.44 -3.90 -13.69
CA PHE A 117 -3.08 -3.97 -12.29
C PHE A 117 -1.92 -4.93 -12.08
N TRP A 118 -0.97 -4.48 -11.26
CA TRP A 118 0.12 -5.29 -10.74
C TRP A 118 -0.38 -6.20 -9.61
N ALA A 119 -1.18 -5.66 -8.69
CA ALA A 119 -1.68 -6.40 -7.54
C ALA A 119 -3.14 -6.08 -7.19
N ILE A 120 -3.75 -6.95 -6.40
CA ILE A 120 -4.96 -6.65 -5.63
C ILE A 120 -4.78 -7.10 -4.19
N THR A 121 -5.50 -6.46 -3.27
CA THR A 121 -5.59 -6.94 -1.89
C THR A 121 -6.89 -7.74 -1.69
N ALA A 122 -6.89 -8.68 -0.75
CA ALA A 122 -8.06 -9.50 -0.47
C ALA A 122 -9.24 -8.71 0.14
N GLY A 123 -9.00 -7.47 0.58
CA GLY A 123 -9.97 -6.55 1.18
C GLY A 123 -9.26 -5.54 2.07
N ASN A 124 -9.66 -4.27 1.99
CA ASN A 124 -9.12 -3.20 2.83
C ASN A 124 -9.60 -3.35 4.28
N GLU A 125 -8.68 -3.33 5.23
CA GLU A 125 -8.92 -3.40 6.67
C GLU A 125 -9.98 -4.45 7.07
N PRO A 126 -9.76 -5.75 6.79
CA PRO A 126 -10.72 -6.82 7.10
C PRO A 126 -11.15 -6.85 8.57
N THR A 127 -10.33 -6.34 9.51
CA THR A 127 -10.71 -6.26 10.93
C THR A 127 -11.76 -5.20 11.21
N ALA A 128 -11.85 -4.15 10.39
CA ALA A 128 -12.82 -3.07 10.52
C ALA A 128 -14.26 -3.58 10.47
N GLY A 129 -14.52 -4.60 9.66
CA GLY A 129 -15.84 -5.22 9.53
C GLY A 129 -16.26 -6.08 10.72
N ASP A 130 -15.40 -6.27 11.73
CA ASP A 130 -15.79 -6.83 13.03
C ASP A 130 -16.14 -5.76 14.08
N ILE A 131 -15.97 -4.47 13.77
CA ILE A 131 -16.33 -3.39 14.70
C ILE A 131 -17.82 -3.05 14.54
N ILE A 132 -18.59 -3.18 15.64
CA ILE A 132 -20.07 -3.04 15.65
C ILE A 132 -20.53 -1.76 14.94
N PHE A 133 -19.95 -0.62 15.32
CA PHE A 133 -20.32 0.71 14.81
C PHE A 133 -19.21 1.31 13.93
N TYR A 134 -18.53 0.50 13.13
CA TYR A 134 -17.52 1.04 12.21
C TYR A 134 -18.14 2.10 11.28
N PRO A 135 -17.57 3.32 11.20
CA PRO A 135 -18.30 4.49 10.72
C PRO A 135 -18.41 4.59 9.19
N PHE A 136 -17.57 3.88 8.43
CA PHE A 136 -17.56 3.91 6.97
C PHE A 136 -17.51 2.50 6.35
N GLN A 137 -17.32 2.42 5.03
CA GLN A 137 -17.36 1.18 4.26
C GLN A 137 -16.34 0.18 4.81
N CYS A 138 -16.81 -1.04 5.14
CA CYS A 138 -15.95 -2.14 5.58
C CYS A 138 -16.55 -3.49 5.21
N LEU A 139 -15.74 -4.54 5.10
CA LEU A 139 -16.19 -5.92 4.95
C LEU A 139 -15.34 -6.82 5.83
N GLY A 140 -15.98 -7.46 6.80
CA GLY A 140 -15.29 -8.24 7.82
C GLY A 140 -14.79 -9.57 7.29
N PHE A 141 -13.54 -9.90 7.63
CA PHE A 141 -13.00 -11.25 7.54
C PHE A 141 -12.20 -11.56 8.81
N SER A 142 -12.34 -12.76 9.37
CA SER A 142 -11.31 -13.32 10.24
C SER A 142 -10.15 -13.83 9.38
N PRO A 143 -8.95 -14.10 9.95
CA PRO A 143 -7.87 -14.67 9.16
C PRO A 143 -8.24 -16.04 8.55
N GLU A 144 -9.03 -16.87 9.25
CA GLU A 144 -9.54 -18.14 8.71
C GLU A 144 -10.53 -17.90 7.55
N HIS A 145 -11.40 -16.91 7.68
CA HIS A 145 -12.35 -16.56 6.62
C HIS A 145 -11.60 -16.01 5.39
N GLN A 146 -10.58 -15.17 5.57
CA GLN A 146 -9.74 -14.69 4.46
C GLN A 146 -8.99 -15.86 3.80
N ARG A 147 -8.40 -16.77 4.59
CA ARG A 147 -7.75 -17.99 4.09
C ARG A 147 -8.69 -18.82 3.21
N ASP A 148 -9.87 -19.15 3.74
CA ASP A 148 -10.82 -20.03 3.07
C ASP A 148 -11.43 -19.37 1.82
N PHE A 149 -11.71 -18.05 1.88
CA PHE A 149 -12.14 -17.28 0.70
C PHE A 149 -11.08 -17.28 -0.41
N ILE A 150 -9.80 -17.17 -0.06
CA ILE A 150 -8.71 -17.24 -1.04
C ILE A 150 -8.58 -18.64 -1.62
N ALA A 151 -8.58 -19.67 -0.76
CA ALA A 151 -8.41 -21.06 -1.18
C ALA A 151 -9.54 -21.56 -2.08
N GLU A 152 -10.79 -21.25 -1.74
CA GLU A 152 -11.98 -21.84 -2.37
C GLU A 152 -12.60 -20.97 -3.47
N ASP A 153 -12.36 -19.64 -3.45
CA ASP A 153 -13.04 -18.69 -4.36
C ASP A 153 -12.10 -17.75 -5.10
N LEU A 154 -11.41 -16.83 -4.42
CA LEU A 154 -10.66 -15.75 -5.08
C LEU A 154 -9.44 -16.27 -5.85
N GLY A 155 -8.62 -17.13 -5.23
CA GLY A 155 -7.45 -17.74 -5.87
C GLY A 155 -7.82 -18.52 -7.13
N PRO A 156 -8.76 -19.48 -7.06
CA PRO A 156 -9.25 -20.19 -8.25
C PRO A 156 -9.87 -19.27 -9.31
N ALA A 157 -10.59 -18.22 -8.94
CA ALA A 157 -11.16 -17.27 -9.90
C ALA A 157 -10.07 -16.51 -10.67
N LEU A 158 -9.03 -16.03 -9.98
CA LEU A 158 -7.89 -15.36 -10.60
C LEU A 158 -7.12 -16.31 -11.52
N ALA A 159 -6.78 -17.51 -11.04
CA ALA A 159 -6.02 -18.51 -11.79
C ALA A 159 -6.74 -18.98 -13.07
N ASN A 160 -8.08 -19.01 -13.07
CA ASN A 160 -8.89 -19.40 -14.23
C ASN A 160 -9.27 -18.21 -15.15
N SER A 161 -8.80 -17.01 -14.86
CA SER A 161 -9.04 -15.81 -15.65
C SER A 161 -7.80 -15.40 -16.47
N SER A 162 -7.91 -14.32 -17.25
CA SER A 162 -6.75 -13.67 -17.88
C SER A 162 -5.76 -13.05 -16.88
N TYR A 163 -6.11 -12.99 -15.60
CA TYR A 163 -5.35 -12.32 -14.54
C TYR A 163 -4.54 -13.27 -13.66
N LYS A 164 -4.25 -14.50 -14.11
CA LYS A 164 -3.48 -15.51 -13.36
C LYS A 164 -2.08 -15.06 -12.89
N GLY A 165 -1.55 -13.96 -13.41
CA GLY A 165 -0.24 -13.39 -13.05
C GLY A 165 -0.33 -12.10 -12.24
N ILE A 166 -1.53 -11.73 -11.76
CA ILE A 166 -1.67 -10.60 -10.82
C ILE A 166 -1.22 -11.05 -9.43
N GLU A 167 -0.54 -10.17 -8.71
CA GLU A 167 -0.13 -10.45 -7.34
C GLU A 167 -1.33 -10.32 -6.40
N LEU A 168 -1.48 -11.27 -5.46
CA LEU A 168 -2.50 -11.20 -4.41
C LEU A 168 -1.86 -10.89 -3.06
N ILE A 169 -2.35 -9.82 -2.44
CA ILE A 169 -1.89 -9.31 -1.14
C ILE A 169 -2.93 -9.64 -0.07
N ILE A 170 -2.49 -10.27 1.02
CA ILE A 170 -3.33 -10.56 2.20
C ILE A 170 -3.19 -9.49 3.28
N LEU A 171 -4.01 -9.61 4.33
CA LEU A 171 -4.11 -8.66 5.45
C LEU A 171 -4.65 -7.29 5.00
N ASP A 172 -3.81 -6.41 4.44
CA ASP A 172 -4.16 -5.02 4.06
C ASP A 172 -4.79 -4.25 5.25
N ASP A 173 -4.13 -4.37 6.40
CA ASP A 173 -4.59 -3.86 7.70
C ASP A 173 -3.39 -3.57 8.61
N GLN A 174 -3.65 -3.16 9.85
CA GLN A 174 -2.62 -2.76 10.80
C GLN A 174 -1.61 -3.88 11.08
N ARG A 175 -0.31 -3.55 11.10
CA ARG A 175 0.76 -4.55 11.34
C ARG A 175 0.68 -5.28 12.68
N VAL A 176 -0.10 -4.77 13.64
CA VAL A 176 -0.32 -5.45 14.94
C VAL A 176 -1.04 -6.79 14.82
N MET A 177 -1.66 -7.06 13.66
CA MET A 177 -2.29 -8.35 13.35
C MET A 177 -1.25 -9.42 12.97
N LEU A 178 0.00 -9.02 12.75
CA LEU A 178 1.12 -9.90 12.45
C LEU A 178 1.87 -10.34 13.72
N PRO A 179 2.46 -11.56 13.74
CA PRO A 179 2.50 -12.54 12.65
C PRO A 179 1.26 -13.44 12.56
N TYR A 180 0.32 -13.35 13.50
CA TYR A 180 -0.80 -14.30 13.62
C TYR A 180 -1.62 -14.44 12.33
N TRP A 181 -1.99 -13.33 11.69
CA TRP A 181 -2.75 -13.36 10.44
C TRP A 181 -2.02 -14.10 9.33
N ALA A 182 -0.72 -13.83 9.17
CA ALA A 182 0.13 -14.51 8.20
C ALA A 182 0.23 -16.00 8.51
N GLU A 183 0.35 -16.38 9.79
CA GLU A 183 0.40 -17.80 10.16
C GLU A 183 -0.87 -18.56 9.79
N VAL A 184 -2.04 -18.00 10.09
CA VAL A 184 -3.32 -18.68 9.80
C VAL A 184 -3.50 -18.86 8.31
N VAL A 185 -3.17 -17.84 7.50
CA VAL A 185 -3.41 -17.85 6.06
C VAL A 185 -2.33 -18.63 5.31
N LEU A 186 -1.05 -18.41 5.60
CA LEU A 186 0.07 -18.94 4.83
C LEU A 186 0.50 -20.36 5.22
N LYS A 187 0.11 -20.86 6.41
CA LYS A 187 0.33 -22.27 6.77
C LYS A 187 -0.60 -23.24 6.03
N ASP A 188 -1.68 -22.74 5.41
CA ASP A 188 -2.54 -23.56 4.56
C ASP A 188 -2.05 -23.54 3.10
N PRO A 189 -1.52 -24.66 2.57
CA PRO A 189 -0.97 -24.71 1.22
C PRO A 189 -2.02 -24.41 0.13
N LYS A 190 -3.32 -24.63 0.39
CA LYS A 190 -4.37 -24.33 -0.60
C LYS A 190 -4.53 -22.83 -0.82
N ALA A 191 -4.41 -22.03 0.24
CA ALA A 191 -4.46 -20.57 0.14
C ALA A 191 -3.10 -20.02 -0.30
N ALA A 192 -2.03 -20.49 0.34
CA ALA A 192 -0.66 -19.99 0.17
C ALA A 192 -0.19 -19.97 -1.29
N GLN A 193 -0.57 -20.96 -2.10
CA GLN A 193 -0.19 -21.03 -3.52
C GLN A 193 -0.70 -19.86 -4.39
N TYR A 194 -1.70 -19.12 -3.91
CA TYR A 194 -2.28 -17.97 -4.62
C TYR A 194 -1.78 -16.62 -4.08
N ILE A 195 -1.02 -16.61 -2.99
CA ILE A 195 -0.66 -15.40 -2.27
C ILE A 195 0.79 -15.04 -2.57
N ASN A 196 1.05 -13.74 -2.74
CA ASN A 196 2.37 -13.24 -3.07
C ASN A 196 2.96 -12.35 -1.98
N GLY A 197 2.11 -11.57 -1.30
CA GLY A 197 2.55 -10.61 -0.30
C GLY A 197 1.55 -10.30 0.79
N ILE A 198 1.99 -9.50 1.74
CA ILE A 198 1.24 -9.09 2.93
C ILE A 198 1.23 -7.57 2.98
N GLY A 199 0.03 -6.98 2.97
CA GLY A 199 -0.21 -5.54 3.04
C GLY A 199 -0.32 -5.09 4.49
N ILE A 200 0.33 -3.97 4.83
CA ILE A 200 0.32 -3.40 6.19
C ILE A 200 -0.02 -1.91 6.20
N HIS A 201 -0.78 -1.52 7.23
CA HIS A 201 -1.12 -0.14 7.56
C HIS A 201 -0.40 0.32 8.84
N TRP A 202 -0.19 1.63 8.98
CA TRP A 202 0.69 2.21 10.02
C TRP A 202 -0.04 2.77 11.26
N TYR A 203 -1.38 2.80 11.29
CA TYR A 203 -2.13 3.64 12.23
C TYR A 203 -2.14 3.13 13.66
N LEU A 204 -1.68 1.89 13.89
CA LEU A 204 -1.53 1.30 15.22
C LEU A 204 -0.07 0.95 15.55
N ASP A 205 0.90 1.54 14.85
CA ASP A 205 2.33 1.25 15.03
C ASP A 205 2.81 1.44 16.48
N PHE A 206 2.20 2.37 17.22
CA PHE A 206 2.55 2.63 18.61
C PHE A 206 2.16 1.51 19.58
N LEU A 207 1.34 0.54 19.17
CA LEU A 207 0.88 -0.56 20.02
C LEU A 207 1.84 -1.75 20.08
N ALA A 208 2.70 -1.92 19.07
CA ALA A 208 3.62 -3.06 19.02
C ALA A 208 4.98 -2.66 18.43
N PRO A 209 6.10 -3.11 19.02
CA PRO A 209 7.42 -3.01 18.39
C PRO A 209 7.44 -3.65 17.01
N ILE A 210 8.25 -3.11 16.10
CA ILE A 210 8.35 -3.63 14.73
C ILE A 210 8.90 -5.05 14.68
N ASP A 211 9.88 -5.38 15.53
CA ASP A 211 10.51 -6.71 15.62
C ASP A 211 9.50 -7.85 15.88
N LEU A 212 8.46 -7.56 16.67
CA LEU A 212 7.41 -8.52 17.04
C LEU A 212 6.30 -8.61 16.00
N THR A 213 6.38 -7.84 14.92
CA THR A 213 5.37 -7.82 13.84
C THR A 213 6.01 -8.14 12.49
N LEU A 214 6.76 -7.21 11.90
CA LEU A 214 7.29 -7.36 10.54
C LEU A 214 8.48 -8.32 10.49
N SER A 215 9.46 -8.12 11.38
CA SER A 215 10.71 -8.88 11.35
C SER A 215 10.46 -10.37 11.65
N ILE A 216 9.64 -10.70 12.65
CA ILE A 216 9.22 -12.09 12.90
C ILE A 216 8.42 -12.68 11.73
N THR A 217 7.52 -11.91 11.10
CA THR A 217 6.73 -12.39 9.94
C THR A 217 7.63 -12.72 8.77
N HIS A 218 8.59 -11.86 8.45
CA HIS A 218 9.56 -12.11 7.39
C HIS A 218 10.38 -13.37 7.67
N HIS A 219 10.86 -13.58 8.90
CA HIS A 219 11.62 -14.80 9.23
C HIS A 219 10.78 -16.09 9.13
N LEU A 220 9.49 -16.03 9.46
CA LEU A 220 8.58 -17.17 9.35
C LEU A 220 8.18 -17.45 7.88
N PHE A 221 8.01 -16.40 7.08
CA PHE A 221 7.48 -16.45 5.73
C PHE A 221 8.33 -15.64 4.73
N PRO A 222 9.63 -15.97 4.55
CA PRO A 222 10.57 -15.13 3.81
C PRO A 222 10.31 -15.03 2.31
N ASN A 223 9.50 -15.93 1.76
CA ASN A 223 9.14 -15.96 0.34
C ASN A 223 7.97 -15.04 -0.02
N TYR A 224 7.31 -14.43 0.97
CA TYR A 224 6.18 -13.52 0.76
C TYR A 224 6.63 -12.10 1.09
N TYR A 225 6.47 -11.17 0.15
CA TYR A 225 6.93 -9.80 0.37
C TYR A 225 6.02 -9.05 1.33
N LEU A 226 6.60 -8.17 2.14
CA LEU A 226 5.86 -7.20 2.95
C LEU A 226 5.77 -5.89 2.18
N ILE A 227 4.61 -5.24 2.18
CA ILE A 227 4.41 -3.92 1.56
C ILE A 227 3.50 -3.06 2.44
N SER A 228 3.89 -1.81 2.68
CA SER A 228 3.00 -0.84 3.30
C SER A 228 2.06 -0.26 2.24
N THR A 229 0.79 -0.64 2.35
CA THR A 229 -0.28 -0.34 1.38
C THR A 229 -1.05 0.93 1.73
N GLU A 230 -0.93 1.43 2.95
CA GLU A 230 -1.57 2.67 3.38
C GLU A 230 -0.86 3.32 4.58
N ALA A 231 -0.73 4.65 4.50
CA ALA A 231 -0.32 5.50 5.60
C ALA A 231 -0.85 6.93 5.44
N SER A 232 -1.25 7.56 6.55
CA SER A 232 -1.72 8.95 6.60
C SER A 232 -1.57 9.57 7.99
N THR A 233 -1.19 10.86 8.07
CA THR A 233 -1.22 11.62 9.35
C THR A 233 -2.56 12.34 9.55
N GLY A 234 -2.83 12.83 10.76
CA GLY A 234 -4.09 13.54 11.06
C GLY A 234 -5.29 12.61 11.24
N SER A 235 -5.06 11.30 11.31
CA SER A 235 -6.08 10.27 11.52
C SER A 235 -6.55 10.18 12.97
N TYR A 236 -5.65 10.40 13.93
CA TYR A 236 -5.99 10.35 15.35
C TYR A 236 -6.94 11.49 15.75
N PHE A 237 -7.89 11.20 16.66
CA PHE A 237 -8.92 12.17 17.06
C PHE A 237 -8.36 13.41 17.77
N TRP A 238 -7.14 13.32 18.33
CA TRP A 238 -6.45 14.42 19.02
C TRP A 238 -5.50 15.21 18.12
N GLU A 239 -5.29 14.79 16.87
CA GLU A 239 -4.46 15.51 15.91
C GLU A 239 -5.30 16.51 15.10
N PRO A 240 -4.75 17.68 14.75
CA PRO A 240 -5.34 18.52 13.71
C PRO A 240 -5.44 17.73 12.40
N ARG A 241 -6.41 18.03 11.53
CA ARG A 241 -6.59 17.28 10.27
C ARG A 241 -5.51 17.64 9.26
N VAL A 242 -5.49 18.89 8.81
CA VAL A 242 -4.44 19.44 7.93
C VAL A 242 -3.54 20.39 8.74
N VAL A 243 -2.22 20.26 8.58
CA VAL A 243 -1.23 21.19 9.16
C VAL A 243 -0.31 21.66 8.05
N LEU A 244 -0.59 22.85 7.50
CA LEU A 244 0.24 23.42 6.44
C LEU A 244 1.66 23.70 6.94
N GLY A 245 2.66 23.15 6.25
CA GLY A 245 4.07 23.30 6.60
C GLY A 245 4.53 22.44 7.79
N GLY A 246 3.76 21.44 8.23
CA GLY A 246 4.10 20.61 9.39
C GLY A 246 5.34 19.73 9.18
N TRP A 247 6.52 20.19 9.64
CA TRP A 247 7.78 19.45 9.54
C TRP A 247 7.75 18.09 10.26
N ASP A 248 7.13 18.04 11.46
CA ASP A 248 6.94 16.80 12.22
C ASP A 248 6.23 15.72 11.40
N ARG A 249 5.22 16.09 10.59
CA ARG A 249 4.51 15.15 9.71
C ARG A 249 5.41 14.61 8.62
N GLY A 250 6.22 15.48 8.00
CA GLY A 250 7.27 15.04 7.07
C GLY A 250 8.23 14.05 7.72
N SER A 251 8.73 14.40 8.90
CA SER A 251 9.66 13.56 9.68
C SER A 251 9.05 12.20 10.06
N LYS A 252 7.75 12.15 10.40
CA LYS A 252 7.00 10.90 10.64
C LYS A 252 6.95 10.00 9.40
N TYR A 253 6.74 10.57 8.21
CA TYR A 253 6.74 9.81 6.96
C TYR A 253 8.11 9.18 6.69
N SER A 254 9.18 9.97 6.70
CA SER A 254 10.53 9.45 6.45
C SER A 254 10.99 8.46 7.52
N HIS A 255 10.65 8.71 8.79
CA HIS A 255 10.91 7.77 9.89
C HIS A 255 10.22 6.44 9.64
N SER A 256 8.93 6.46 9.30
CA SER A 256 8.18 5.25 8.99
C SER A 256 8.76 4.52 7.79
N ILE A 257 9.07 5.22 6.69
CA ILE A 257 9.67 4.61 5.49
C ILE A 257 11.01 3.95 5.82
N LEU A 258 11.92 4.63 6.54
CA LEU A 258 13.21 4.05 6.95
C LEU A 258 13.03 2.83 7.85
N THR A 259 12.12 2.92 8.81
CA THR A 259 11.80 1.82 9.73
C THR A 259 11.26 0.61 8.95
N ASN A 260 10.31 0.82 8.04
CA ASN A 260 9.75 -0.23 7.18
C ASN A 260 10.82 -0.86 6.28
N LEU A 261 11.61 -0.05 5.56
CA LEU A 261 12.66 -0.54 4.66
C LEU A 261 13.76 -1.29 5.42
N ASN A 262 13.98 -0.94 6.70
CA ASN A 262 14.96 -1.64 7.54
C ASN A 262 14.46 -2.99 8.08
N ASP A 263 13.14 -3.20 8.07
CA ASP A 263 12.46 -4.39 8.56
C ASP A 263 11.70 -5.12 7.43
N TYR A 264 12.40 -5.30 6.30
CA TYR A 264 12.02 -6.16 5.17
C TYR A 264 10.81 -5.73 4.33
N VAL A 265 10.26 -4.54 4.55
CA VAL A 265 9.19 -3.99 3.70
C VAL A 265 9.77 -3.52 2.38
N THR A 266 9.10 -3.89 1.29
CA THR A 266 9.58 -3.73 -0.10
C THR A 266 8.97 -2.54 -0.83
N GLY A 267 7.94 -1.92 -0.26
CA GLY A 267 7.26 -0.75 -0.82
C GLY A 267 6.45 0.00 0.25
N TRP A 268 6.16 1.27 0.00
CA TRP A 268 5.43 2.13 0.92
C TRP A 268 4.52 3.07 0.14
N THR A 269 3.23 3.10 0.49
CA THR A 269 2.23 3.87 -0.23
C THR A 269 1.47 4.80 0.71
N ASP A 270 1.46 6.09 0.35
CA ASP A 270 0.65 7.12 1.01
C ASP A 270 -0.84 6.92 0.72
N TRP A 271 -1.71 7.52 1.54
CA TRP A 271 -3.15 7.36 1.40
C TRP A 271 -3.79 8.20 0.29
N ASN A 272 -4.11 9.46 0.58
CA ASN A 272 -4.73 10.36 -0.39
C ASN A 272 -3.66 11.20 -1.06
N LEU A 273 -3.50 11.07 -2.38
CA LEU A 273 -2.53 11.86 -3.16
C LEU A 273 -2.73 13.37 -3.00
N VAL A 274 -3.99 13.82 -2.88
CA VAL A 274 -4.37 15.22 -2.77
C VAL A 274 -5.65 15.34 -1.92
N LEU A 275 -5.69 16.30 -1.00
CA LEU A 275 -6.90 16.70 -0.25
C LEU A 275 -7.10 18.21 -0.29
N ASP A 276 -8.28 18.67 0.14
CA ASP A 276 -8.53 20.10 0.34
C ASP A 276 -8.01 20.62 1.70
N MET A 277 -8.20 21.91 1.94
CA MET A 277 -7.78 22.60 3.17
C MET A 277 -8.39 22.05 4.46
N GLU A 278 -9.48 21.29 4.39
CA GLU A 278 -10.13 20.64 5.54
C GLU A 278 -9.66 19.19 5.73
N GLY A 279 -8.97 18.61 4.74
CA GLY A 279 -8.58 17.19 4.72
C GLY A 279 -9.64 16.29 4.10
N GLY A 280 -10.47 16.84 3.20
CA GLY A 280 -11.55 16.16 2.50
C GLY A 280 -11.47 16.28 0.97
N PRO A 281 -12.59 16.01 0.26
CA PRO A 281 -13.90 15.66 0.79
C PRO A 281 -13.96 14.22 1.33
N ASN A 282 -14.59 14.02 2.49
CA ASN A 282 -14.83 12.69 3.07
C ASN A 282 -16.28 12.60 3.60
N TRP A 283 -17.07 11.67 3.07
CA TRP A 283 -18.50 11.56 3.39
C TRP A 283 -18.77 11.19 4.85
N SER A 284 -17.86 10.46 5.49
CA SER A 284 -17.93 10.07 6.90
C SER A 284 -17.26 11.10 7.82
N LYS A 285 -16.80 12.23 7.27
CA LYS A 285 -16.02 13.26 7.99
C LYS A 285 -14.76 12.73 8.67
N ASN A 286 -14.20 11.63 8.14
CA ASN A 286 -12.93 11.07 8.58
C ASN A 286 -11.77 11.77 7.85
N TYR A 287 -11.59 13.05 8.14
CA TYR A 287 -10.57 13.88 7.51
C TYR A 287 -9.17 13.53 8.01
N VAL A 288 -8.18 13.71 7.14
CA VAL A 288 -6.75 13.45 7.39
C VAL A 288 -5.89 14.49 6.67
N ASP A 289 -4.57 14.48 6.85
CA ASP A 289 -3.66 15.29 6.01
C ASP A 289 -3.32 14.56 4.70
N SER A 290 -2.70 15.28 3.77
CA SER A 290 -2.16 14.73 2.52
C SER A 290 -0.86 15.44 2.17
N PRO A 291 0.10 14.79 1.48
CA PRO A 291 1.30 15.44 0.97
C PRO A 291 1.04 16.66 0.07
N VAL A 292 -0.14 16.74 -0.56
CA VAL A 292 -0.55 17.89 -1.37
C VAL A 292 -1.93 18.38 -0.94
N ILE A 293 -2.01 19.67 -0.61
CA ILE A 293 -3.27 20.33 -0.23
C ILE A 293 -3.68 21.31 -1.32
N VAL A 294 -4.91 21.22 -1.81
CA VAL A 294 -5.47 22.13 -2.82
C VAL A 294 -6.37 23.16 -2.17
N ASP A 295 -6.10 24.44 -2.48
CA ASP A 295 -6.99 25.55 -2.23
C ASP A 295 -7.67 25.95 -3.54
N LYS A 296 -8.87 25.41 -3.74
CA LYS A 296 -9.67 25.65 -4.95
C LYS A 296 -10.10 27.10 -5.12
N GLU A 297 -10.19 27.88 -4.05
CA GLU A 297 -10.65 29.27 -4.12
C GLU A 297 -9.58 30.18 -4.69
N LYS A 298 -8.31 29.80 -4.48
CA LYS A 298 -7.14 30.52 -4.97
C LYS A 298 -6.52 29.91 -6.24
N ASP A 299 -7.02 28.75 -6.68
CA ASP A 299 -6.43 27.95 -7.76
C ASP A 299 -4.94 27.65 -7.51
N VAL A 300 -4.61 27.26 -6.27
CA VAL A 300 -3.25 26.89 -5.87
C VAL A 300 -3.22 25.56 -5.15
N PHE A 301 -2.04 24.93 -5.12
CA PHE A 301 -1.77 23.77 -4.28
C PHE A 301 -0.50 23.96 -3.47
N TYR A 302 -0.49 23.39 -2.28
CA TYR A 302 0.60 23.42 -1.33
C TYR A 302 1.24 22.04 -1.25
N LYS A 303 2.51 21.95 -1.61
CA LYS A 303 3.31 20.73 -1.39
C LYS A 303 3.81 20.76 0.05
N GLN A 304 3.29 19.86 0.87
CA GLN A 304 3.62 19.75 2.29
C GLN A 304 5.03 19.17 2.49
N PRO A 305 5.66 19.31 3.68
CA PRO A 305 6.89 18.61 4.01
C PRO A 305 6.82 17.11 3.73
N MET A 306 5.69 16.44 4.00
CA MET A 306 5.45 15.03 3.66
C MET A 306 5.78 14.68 2.20
N PHE A 307 5.42 15.56 1.25
CA PHE A 307 5.74 15.36 -0.17
C PHE A 307 7.26 15.26 -0.39
N TYR A 308 8.02 16.17 0.22
CA TYR A 308 9.47 16.21 0.05
C TYR A 308 10.15 15.05 0.78
N HIS A 309 9.70 14.73 2.00
CA HIS A 309 10.20 13.57 2.75
C HIS A 309 9.97 12.26 2.00
N MET A 310 8.81 12.07 1.36
CA MET A 310 8.58 10.92 0.46
C MET A 310 9.48 10.96 -0.78
N ALA A 311 9.69 12.14 -1.37
CA ALA A 311 10.51 12.30 -2.57
C ALA A 311 11.99 11.93 -2.34
N HIS A 312 12.50 12.04 -1.10
CA HIS A 312 13.84 11.54 -0.73
C HIS A 312 14.01 10.02 -0.92
N PHE A 313 12.91 9.28 -1.02
CA PHE A 313 12.88 7.85 -1.34
C PHE A 313 12.43 7.64 -2.78
N SER A 314 11.21 8.06 -3.14
CA SER A 314 10.59 7.71 -4.44
C SER A 314 11.37 8.22 -5.67
N LYS A 315 12.03 9.39 -5.55
CA LYS A 315 12.85 9.93 -6.63
C LYS A 315 14.17 9.17 -6.78
N PHE A 316 14.76 8.74 -5.66
CA PHE A 316 16.14 8.24 -5.60
C PHE A 316 16.25 6.72 -5.43
N LEU A 317 15.14 6.01 -5.23
CA LEU A 317 15.09 4.55 -5.09
C LEU A 317 14.12 4.00 -6.15
N PRO A 318 14.57 3.79 -7.41
CA PRO A 318 13.76 3.14 -8.43
C PRO A 318 13.42 1.70 -8.06
N GLU A 319 12.39 1.13 -8.69
CA GLU A 319 12.08 -0.29 -8.57
C GLU A 319 13.32 -1.16 -8.87
N GLY A 320 13.46 -2.27 -8.15
CA GLY A 320 14.63 -3.16 -8.24
C GLY A 320 15.83 -2.70 -7.41
N THR A 321 15.73 -1.55 -6.73
CA THR A 321 16.71 -1.12 -5.74
C THR A 321 16.76 -2.12 -4.58
N GLN A 322 17.97 -2.53 -4.19
CA GLN A 322 18.19 -3.48 -3.10
C GLN A 322 18.74 -2.75 -1.88
N ARG A 323 18.10 -2.93 -0.72
CA ARG A 323 18.67 -2.47 0.56
C ARG A 323 19.90 -3.31 0.89
N VAL A 324 20.97 -2.65 1.33
CA VAL A 324 22.17 -3.30 1.86
C VAL A 324 22.35 -2.98 3.34
N GLU A 325 22.98 -3.90 4.06
CA GLU A 325 23.29 -3.69 5.47
C GLU A 325 24.41 -2.63 5.62
N ILE A 326 24.30 -1.80 6.65
CA ILE A 326 25.33 -0.82 7.02
C ILE A 326 25.90 -1.20 8.39
N GLN A 327 27.22 -1.32 8.46
CA GLN A 327 27.93 -1.46 9.74
C GLN A 327 28.10 -0.09 10.41
N LYS A 328 27.69 0.01 11.68
CA LYS A 328 27.81 1.23 12.47
C LYS A 328 29.15 1.23 13.22
N SER A 329 29.95 2.30 13.08
CA SER A 329 31.20 2.47 13.83
C SER A 329 30.98 2.92 15.28
N SER A 330 29.85 3.55 15.56
CA SER A 330 29.48 4.07 16.89
C SER A 330 27.96 4.15 17.03
N SER A 331 27.48 4.37 18.26
CA SER A 331 26.09 4.78 18.46
C SER A 331 25.84 6.12 17.76
N CYS A 332 24.70 6.23 17.08
CA CYS A 332 24.29 7.42 16.35
C CYS A 332 22.76 7.51 16.43
N SER A 333 22.24 8.71 16.68
CA SER A 333 20.79 8.98 16.71
C SER A 333 20.19 9.24 15.33
N LEU A 334 21.02 9.24 14.28
CA LEU A 334 20.55 9.32 12.90
C LEU A 334 19.85 8.03 12.50
N GLU A 335 18.80 8.18 11.71
CA GLU A 335 18.11 7.07 11.08
C GLU A 335 18.49 7.03 9.61
N PHE A 336 18.80 5.84 9.10
CA PHE A 336 19.33 5.73 7.75
C PHE A 336 19.15 4.33 7.18
N SER A 337 19.25 4.27 5.85
CA SER A 337 19.30 3.03 5.07
C SER A 337 20.17 3.26 3.83
N ALA A 338 20.91 2.23 3.43
CA ALA A 338 21.73 2.23 2.22
C ALA A 338 21.15 1.27 1.19
N PHE A 339 21.37 1.61 -0.07
CA PHE A 339 20.77 0.94 -1.19
C PHE A 339 21.73 0.83 -2.36
N LEU A 340 21.67 -0.29 -3.07
CA LEU A 340 22.26 -0.47 -4.39
C LEU A 340 21.15 -0.38 -5.43
N ARG A 341 21.31 0.52 -6.37
CA ARG A 341 20.36 0.77 -7.45
C ARG A 341 20.64 -0.14 -8.65
N PRO A 342 19.63 -0.45 -9.49
CA PRO A 342 19.81 -1.27 -10.69
C PRO A 342 20.80 -0.71 -11.71
N ASP A 343 21.02 0.61 -11.70
CA ASP A 343 22.00 1.30 -12.54
C ASP A 343 23.45 1.17 -12.06
N GLY A 344 23.69 0.46 -10.94
CA GLY A 344 25.01 0.25 -10.34
C GLY A 344 25.44 1.35 -9.36
N SER A 345 24.64 2.41 -9.19
CA SER A 345 24.92 3.46 -8.20
C SER A 345 24.49 3.07 -6.79
N ALA A 346 25.08 3.71 -5.78
CA ALA A 346 24.66 3.60 -4.39
C ALA A 346 23.87 4.84 -3.96
N ALA A 347 22.86 4.62 -3.12
CA ALA A 347 22.11 5.67 -2.47
C ALA A 347 22.07 5.46 -0.95
N VAL A 348 22.15 6.54 -0.18
CA VAL A 348 21.92 6.52 1.27
C VAL A 348 20.95 7.63 1.63
N VAL A 349 19.89 7.27 2.35
CA VAL A 349 18.96 8.25 2.93
C VAL A 349 19.29 8.38 4.42
N VAL A 350 19.43 9.61 4.90
CA VAL A 350 19.75 9.95 6.29
C VAL A 350 18.72 10.93 6.81
N LEU A 351 18.12 10.63 7.95
CA LEU A 351 17.16 11.45 8.65
C LEU A 351 17.72 11.85 10.03
N ASN A 352 17.76 13.15 10.27
CA ASN A 352 18.04 13.74 11.58
C ASN A 352 16.76 14.38 12.13
N ARG A 353 16.15 13.74 13.13
CA ARG A 353 14.99 14.29 13.88
C ARG A 353 15.39 15.01 15.17
N SER A 354 16.69 15.21 15.38
CA SER A 354 17.19 15.92 16.55
C SER A 354 17.33 17.42 16.23
N PRO A 355 17.25 18.28 17.25
CA PRO A 355 17.41 19.73 17.08
C PRO A 355 18.88 20.16 16.96
N ASN A 356 19.82 19.20 16.86
CA ASN A 356 21.25 19.47 16.81
C ASN A 356 21.84 18.95 15.49
N ASP A 357 22.87 19.64 15.00
CA ASP A 357 23.69 19.17 13.89
C ASP A 357 24.51 17.95 14.32
N ILE A 358 24.54 16.91 13.48
CA ILE A 358 25.28 15.68 13.73
C ILE A 358 26.27 15.46 12.59
N ALA A 359 27.57 15.56 12.90
CA ALA A 359 28.63 15.17 11.98
C ALA A 359 28.70 13.65 11.87
N PHE A 360 28.85 13.15 10.65
CA PHE A 360 29.00 11.73 10.36
C PHE A 360 29.80 11.53 9.07
N GLY A 361 30.11 10.29 8.73
CA GLY A 361 30.59 9.99 7.40
C GLY A 361 30.19 8.62 6.90
N ILE A 362 30.18 8.50 5.58
CA ILE A 362 29.74 7.33 4.84
C ILE A 362 30.97 6.72 4.19
N SER A 363 31.28 5.46 4.51
CA SER A 363 32.37 4.72 3.92
C SER A 363 31.83 3.68 2.95
N ASP A 364 32.19 3.78 1.66
CA ASP A 364 31.99 2.73 0.67
C ASP A 364 33.36 2.15 0.31
N PRO A 365 33.67 0.88 0.68
CA PRO A 365 34.96 0.26 0.42
C PRO A 365 35.39 0.29 -1.06
N GLY A 366 34.42 0.32 -1.99
CA GLY A 366 34.70 0.34 -3.43
C GLY A 366 35.01 1.73 -3.99
N VAL A 367 34.83 2.81 -3.21
CA VAL A 367 34.94 4.19 -3.71
C VAL A 367 35.75 5.09 -2.79
N GLY A 368 35.45 5.10 -1.50
CA GLY A 368 36.09 5.99 -0.53
C GLY A 368 35.15 6.45 0.57
N TYR A 369 35.40 7.67 1.08
CA TYR A 369 34.74 8.21 2.25
C TYR A 369 34.10 9.57 1.96
N ILE A 370 32.86 9.76 2.42
CA ILE A 370 32.12 11.02 2.38
C ILE A 370 31.99 11.52 3.81
N GLU A 371 32.65 12.63 4.14
CA GLU A 371 32.47 13.34 5.41
C GLU A 371 31.39 14.41 5.26
N THR A 372 30.44 14.48 6.19
CA THR A 372 29.28 15.37 6.06
C THR A 372 28.62 15.67 7.42
N ILE A 373 27.62 16.56 7.40
CA ILE A 373 26.84 16.96 8.57
C ILE A 373 25.35 16.82 8.24
N ALA A 374 24.63 16.06 9.05
CA ALA A 374 23.18 16.08 9.06
C ALA A 374 22.73 17.25 9.93
N THR A 375 22.25 18.33 9.32
CA THR A 375 21.78 19.50 10.08
C THR A 375 20.57 19.14 10.95
N ALA A 376 20.31 19.92 11.99
CA ALA A 376 19.12 19.79 12.82
C ALA A 376 17.85 19.70 11.96
N ASP A 377 16.94 18.80 12.33
CA ASP A 377 15.64 18.62 11.68
C ASP A 377 15.77 18.55 10.15
N SER A 378 16.53 17.59 9.63
CA SER A 378 16.82 17.47 8.21
C SER A 378 16.70 16.04 7.68
N ILE A 379 16.48 15.94 6.37
CA ILE A 379 16.57 14.71 5.61
C ILE A 379 17.48 14.93 4.40
N GLN A 380 18.39 14.00 4.15
CA GLN A 380 19.40 14.09 3.13
C GLN A 380 19.46 12.76 2.36
N THR A 381 19.57 12.83 1.03
CA THR A 381 19.80 11.66 0.19
C THR A 381 21.11 11.83 -0.56
N TYR A 382 22.04 10.93 -0.32
CA TYR A 382 23.35 10.86 -0.97
C TYR A 382 23.27 9.85 -2.11
N LEU A 383 23.86 10.19 -3.26
CA LEU A 383 23.89 9.33 -4.44
C LEU A 383 25.29 9.42 -5.07
N TRP A 384 25.91 8.27 -5.32
CA TRP A 384 27.21 8.22 -6.01
C TRP A 384 27.33 6.99 -6.89
N GLN A 385 28.18 7.09 -7.92
CA GLN A 385 28.50 5.96 -8.80
C GLN A 385 29.49 5.03 -8.12
N ARG A 386 29.29 3.72 -8.28
CA ARG A 386 30.28 2.72 -7.88
C ARG A 386 30.99 2.23 -9.14
N PRO A 387 32.32 2.01 -9.12
CA PRO A 387 33.00 1.32 -10.20
C PRO A 387 32.29 -0.01 -10.46
N LEU A 388 32.04 -0.33 -11.73
CA LEU A 388 31.57 -1.67 -12.08
C LEU A 388 32.61 -2.66 -11.57
N GLU A 389 32.23 -3.54 -10.64
CA GLU A 389 33.03 -4.73 -10.39
C GLU A 389 33.14 -5.45 -11.73
N GLU A 390 34.36 -5.54 -12.28
CA GLU A 390 34.65 -6.54 -13.31
C GLU A 390 34.15 -7.85 -12.72
N ARG A 391 33.06 -8.41 -13.28
CA ARG A 391 32.60 -9.74 -12.92
C ARG A 391 33.81 -10.64 -13.07
N ALA A 392 34.45 -10.98 -11.95
CA ALA A 392 35.43 -12.03 -11.91
C ALA A 392 34.70 -13.24 -12.47
N SER A 393 35.06 -13.60 -13.70
CA SER A 393 34.71 -14.85 -14.32
C SER A 393 35.22 -15.94 -13.39
N SER A 394 34.36 -16.40 -12.49
CA SER A 394 34.59 -17.59 -11.69
C SER A 394 34.52 -18.78 -12.64
N HIS A 395 35.66 -19.03 -13.27
CA HIS A 395 36.05 -20.36 -13.69
C HIS A 395 36.00 -21.26 -12.46
N TRP A 396 34.87 -21.93 -12.27
CA TRP A 396 34.84 -23.18 -11.53
C TRP A 396 35.28 -24.27 -12.52
N ASN A 397 36.55 -24.69 -12.37
CA ASN A 397 37.02 -26.00 -12.82
C ASN A 397 36.57 -27.08 -11.83
#